data_AF-A0A6C0EQ66-F1
#
_entry.id   AF-A0A6C0EQ66-F1
#
_cell.length_a   1.000
_cell.length_b   1.000
_cell.length_c   1.000
_cell.angle_alpha   90.00
_cell.angle_beta   90.00
_cell.angle_gamma   90.00
#
_symmetry.space_group_name_H-M   'P 1'
#
loop_
_entity.id
_entity.type
_entity.pdbx_description
1 polymer ?
#
loop_
_entity_poly.entity_id
_entity_poly.type
_entity_poly.pdbx_seq_one_letter_code
_entity_poly.pdbx_strand_id
1 'polypeptide(L)'
;MTMLKELSCMLNKDLKSTLQILISILFRNASIHSITYQGKTYRELPNSWVHRENDFNEEEKNLECTGVNWDDDCDVMYSTEAVYASEIEFTWSWDDLDEHPDYENMTLQAKDFLQHLEDKMDEVVFPGLIRLENVSGENDDHRGSDHCLLSLPFESVELENPTLREFLKGLFLNKSHHFDKWYEMYIDSRIIERPNGMWVVQLEFDHGS
;
A
#
# COMPACT_ATOMS: atom_id res chain seq x y z
N MET A 1 -11.44 23.34 0.90
CA MET A 1 -10.00 23.20 1.20
C MET A 1 -9.71 21.71 1.08
N THR A 2 -8.63 21.28 0.43
CA THR A 2 -8.32 19.84 0.29
C THR A 2 -7.45 19.36 1.44
N MET A 3 -7.50 18.07 1.74
CA MET A 3 -6.73 17.45 2.84
C MET A 3 -5.24 17.79 2.74
N LEU A 4 -4.65 17.69 1.54
CA LEU A 4 -3.23 17.97 1.35
C LEU A 4 -2.85 19.43 1.62
N LYS A 5 -3.74 20.39 1.30
CA LYS A 5 -3.51 21.81 1.57
C LYS A 5 -3.57 22.11 3.06
N GLU A 6 -4.52 21.49 3.76
CA GLU A 6 -4.65 21.62 5.21
C GLU A 6 -3.42 21.08 5.93
N LEU A 7 -3.01 19.84 5.59
CA LEU A 7 -1.82 19.22 6.16
C LEU A 7 -0.54 20.01 5.84
N SER A 8 -0.43 20.56 4.63
CA SER A 8 0.71 21.41 4.23
C SER A 8 0.83 22.66 5.10
N CYS A 9 -0.30 23.30 5.45
CA CYS A 9 -0.30 24.43 6.38
C CYS A 9 0.14 24.00 7.79
N MET A 10 -0.32 22.85 8.29
CA MET A 10 0.03 22.35 9.63
C MET A 10 1.51 21.95 9.74
N LEU A 11 2.09 21.46 8.65
CA LEU A 11 3.50 21.04 8.57
C LEU A 11 4.46 22.17 8.20
N ASN A 12 3.95 23.31 7.70
CA ASN A 12 4.76 24.37 7.12
C ASN A 12 5.73 23.84 6.05
N LYS A 13 5.19 23.03 5.13
CA LYS A 13 5.89 22.41 4.00
C LYS A 13 5.17 22.74 2.70
N ASP A 14 5.87 22.70 1.58
CA ASP A 14 5.21 22.75 0.28
C ASP A 14 4.42 21.46 0.01
N LEU A 15 3.48 21.51 -0.94
CA LEU A 15 2.56 20.41 -1.21
C LEU A 15 3.25 19.12 -1.65
N LYS A 16 4.43 19.18 -2.30
CA LYS A 16 5.15 17.97 -2.74
C LYS A 16 5.74 17.24 -1.54
N SER A 17 6.46 17.98 -0.70
CA SER A 17 6.97 17.42 0.57
C SER A 17 5.85 16.93 1.47
N THR A 18 4.72 17.65 1.56
CA THR A 18 3.55 17.18 2.31
C THR A 18 3.00 15.87 1.76
N LEU A 19 2.93 15.70 0.44
CA LEU A 19 2.43 14.48 -0.17
C LEU A 19 3.36 13.28 0.10
N GLN A 20 4.68 13.48 0.02
CA GLN A 20 5.65 12.44 0.37
C GLN A 20 5.51 12.00 1.82
N ILE A 21 5.35 12.95 2.74
CA ILE A 21 5.12 12.68 4.16
C ILE A 21 3.82 11.87 4.35
N LEU A 22 2.73 12.29 3.69
CA LEU A 22 1.46 11.58 3.74
C LEU A 22 1.59 10.14 3.23
N ILE A 23 2.24 9.92 2.08
CA ILE A 23 2.44 8.58 1.52
C ILE A 23 3.22 7.68 2.50
N SER A 24 4.32 8.20 3.07
CA SER A 24 5.12 7.47 4.05
C SER A 24 4.30 7.04 5.27
N ILE A 25 3.47 7.95 5.80
CA ILE A 25 2.55 7.66 6.91
C ILE A 25 1.51 6.61 6.50
N LEU A 26 0.93 6.71 5.30
CA LEU A 26 -0.06 5.74 4.84
C LEU A 26 0.53 4.33 4.75
N PHE A 27 1.72 4.15 4.18
CA PHE A 27 2.36 2.83 4.13
C PHE A 27 2.74 2.30 5.51
N ARG A 28 3.14 3.19 6.44
CA ARG A 28 3.53 2.78 7.79
C ARG A 28 2.32 2.40 8.65
N ASN A 29 1.23 3.14 8.55
CA ASN A 29 0.11 3.05 9.49
C ASN A 29 -1.10 2.29 8.93
N ALA A 30 -1.34 2.28 7.62
CA ALA A 30 -2.41 1.48 7.05
C ALA A 30 -1.99 0.01 6.94
N SER A 31 -2.79 -0.89 7.52
CA SER A 31 -2.63 -2.34 7.40
C SER A 31 -3.75 -2.89 6.52
N ILE A 32 -3.43 -3.48 5.37
CA ILE A 32 -4.40 -4.19 4.53
C ILE A 32 -4.51 -5.63 5.03
N HIS A 33 -5.73 -6.08 5.33
CA HIS A 33 -6.00 -7.41 5.88
C HIS A 33 -6.51 -8.39 4.85
N SER A 34 -7.29 -7.89 3.89
CA SER A 34 -7.87 -8.72 2.83
C SER A 34 -8.37 -7.89 1.67
N ILE A 35 -8.52 -8.56 0.53
CA ILE A 35 -9.05 -8.01 -0.71
C ILE A 35 -10.32 -8.79 -1.07
N THR A 36 -11.42 -8.10 -1.37
CA THR A 36 -12.62 -8.74 -1.91
C THR A 36 -12.73 -8.44 -3.40
N TYR A 37 -12.90 -9.49 -4.21
CA TYR A 37 -13.09 -9.43 -5.66
C TYR A 37 -14.13 -10.48 -6.07
N GLN A 38 -15.11 -10.08 -6.89
CA GLN A 38 -16.23 -10.93 -7.33
C GLN A 38 -16.95 -11.69 -6.19
N GLY A 39 -17.03 -11.07 -5.01
CA GLY A 39 -17.66 -11.65 -3.82
C GLY A 39 -16.82 -12.70 -3.10
N LYS A 40 -15.59 -12.98 -3.56
CA LYS A 40 -14.60 -13.81 -2.86
C LYS A 40 -13.60 -12.91 -2.13
N THR A 41 -13.25 -13.31 -0.92
CA THR A 41 -12.22 -12.63 -0.12
C THR A 41 -10.91 -13.38 -0.23
N TYR A 42 -9.86 -12.64 -0.56
CA TYR A 42 -8.48 -13.09 -0.70
C TYR A 42 -7.66 -12.47 0.44
N ARG A 43 -6.74 -13.24 0.98
CA ARG A 43 -5.82 -12.85 2.04
C ARG A 43 -4.42 -13.29 1.62
N GLU A 44 -3.42 -12.68 2.23
CA GLU A 44 -2.08 -13.24 2.23
C GLU A 44 -2.10 -14.60 2.95
N LEU A 45 -1.42 -15.58 2.36
CA LEU A 45 -1.33 -16.94 2.83
C LEU A 45 -0.36 -17.05 4.03
N PRO A 46 -0.41 -18.14 4.81
CA PRO A 46 0.53 -18.33 5.89
C PRO A 46 1.97 -18.32 5.40
N ASN A 47 2.83 -17.81 6.28
CA ASN A 47 4.26 -17.70 6.06
C ASN A 47 4.95 -18.02 7.39
N SER A 48 5.85 -19.02 7.41
CA SER A 48 6.59 -19.43 8.62
C SER A 48 7.40 -18.32 9.27
N TRP A 49 7.70 -17.24 8.55
CA TRP A 49 8.38 -16.06 9.10
C TRP A 49 7.42 -15.08 9.80
N VAL A 50 6.12 -15.16 9.48
CA VAL A 50 5.06 -14.32 10.05
C VAL A 50 4.19 -15.21 10.92
N HIS A 51 4.35 -15.14 12.24
CA HIS A 51 3.68 -16.00 13.23
C HIS A 51 2.14 -15.81 13.32
N ARG A 52 1.41 -16.01 12.22
CA ARG A 52 -0.06 -15.96 12.07
C ARG A 52 -0.69 -17.36 11.95
N GLU A 53 0.01 -18.41 12.40
CA GLU A 53 -0.37 -19.82 12.20
C GLU A 53 -1.80 -20.20 12.62
N ASN A 54 -2.44 -19.42 13.50
CA ASN A 54 -3.78 -19.69 14.03
C ASN A 54 -4.93 -19.10 13.19
N ASP A 55 -4.66 -18.25 12.21
CA ASP A 55 -5.71 -17.51 11.46
C ASP A 55 -6.11 -18.19 10.13
N PHE A 56 -5.44 -19.28 9.77
CA PHE A 56 -5.61 -19.95 8.48
C PHE A 56 -6.36 -21.28 8.59
N ASN A 57 -7.15 -21.58 7.56
CA ASN A 57 -7.78 -22.89 7.42
C ASN A 57 -6.78 -23.94 6.87
N GLU A 58 -7.15 -25.22 6.91
CA GLU A 58 -6.24 -26.31 6.50
C GLU A 58 -5.86 -26.26 5.01
N GLU A 59 -6.71 -25.72 4.13
CA GLU A 59 -6.38 -25.55 2.71
C GLU A 59 -5.31 -24.45 2.54
N GLU A 60 -5.49 -23.30 3.20
CA GLU A 60 -4.55 -22.18 3.18
C GLU A 60 -3.18 -22.56 3.76
N LYS A 61 -3.15 -23.36 4.83
CA LYS A 61 -1.90 -23.87 5.43
C LYS A 61 -1.08 -24.76 4.49
N ASN A 62 -1.73 -25.43 3.54
CA ASN A 62 -1.04 -26.26 2.54
C ASN A 62 -0.51 -25.45 1.35
N LEU A 63 -0.78 -24.14 1.30
CA LEU A 63 -0.33 -23.23 0.26
C LEU A 63 0.82 -22.32 0.76
N GLU A 64 1.48 -22.67 1.86
CA GLU A 64 2.65 -21.93 2.34
C GLU A 64 3.85 -22.07 1.38
N CYS A 65 4.46 -20.95 0.98
CA CYS A 65 5.75 -20.97 0.28
C CYS A 65 6.90 -20.90 1.29
N THR A 66 7.55 -22.03 1.49
CA THR A 66 8.68 -22.15 2.43
C THR A 66 10.00 -21.57 1.88
N GLY A 67 10.02 -21.14 0.60
CA GLY A 67 11.17 -20.47 -0.01
C GLY A 67 12.44 -21.34 -0.13
N VAL A 68 12.32 -22.67 -0.06
CA VAL A 68 13.49 -23.57 -0.04
C VAL A 68 14.05 -23.86 -1.45
N ASN A 69 13.22 -23.78 -2.51
CA ASN A 69 13.63 -24.03 -3.90
C ASN A 69 13.21 -22.87 -4.80
N TRP A 70 14.14 -22.38 -5.62
CA TRP A 70 14.03 -21.16 -6.42
C TRP A 70 13.15 -21.27 -7.67
N ASP A 71 12.72 -22.45 -8.10
CA ASP A 71 12.14 -22.58 -9.45
C ASP A 71 10.97 -23.58 -9.60
N ASP A 72 10.77 -24.57 -8.73
CA ASP A 72 9.85 -25.70 -9.05
C ASP A 72 8.79 -26.10 -8.00
N ASP A 73 8.79 -25.54 -6.78
CA ASP A 73 7.94 -26.03 -5.66
C ASP A 73 6.98 -24.98 -5.06
N CYS A 74 6.71 -23.86 -5.74
CA CYS A 74 5.64 -22.95 -5.32
C CYS A 74 4.31 -23.30 -5.99
N ASP A 75 3.58 -24.24 -5.39
CA ASP A 75 2.24 -24.66 -5.85
C ASP A 75 1.26 -23.47 -5.93
N VAL A 76 1.53 -22.39 -5.20
CA VAL A 76 0.69 -21.19 -5.16
C VAL A 76 0.65 -20.44 -6.49
N MET A 77 1.77 -20.38 -7.23
CA MET A 77 1.85 -19.64 -8.49
C MET A 77 0.90 -20.18 -9.58
N TYR A 78 0.50 -21.45 -9.49
CA TYR A 78 -0.48 -22.07 -10.40
C TYR A 78 -1.94 -21.83 -10.00
N SER A 79 -2.17 -21.25 -8.83
CA SER A 79 -3.50 -21.03 -8.24
C SER A 79 -3.93 -19.56 -8.19
N THR A 80 -3.08 -18.65 -8.69
CA THR A 80 -3.36 -17.21 -8.68
C THR A 80 -4.36 -16.82 -9.76
N GLU A 81 -5.36 -16.05 -9.37
CA GLU A 81 -6.25 -15.36 -10.30
C GLU A 81 -5.71 -13.94 -10.53
N ALA A 82 -5.38 -13.61 -11.78
CA ALA A 82 -5.03 -12.24 -12.15
C ALA A 82 -6.28 -11.36 -12.15
N VAL A 83 -6.22 -10.18 -11.53
CA VAL A 83 -7.39 -9.30 -11.35
C VAL A 83 -7.14 -7.87 -11.81
N TYR A 84 -8.20 -7.28 -12.38
CA TYR A 84 -8.21 -5.91 -12.88
C TYR A 84 -8.85 -4.93 -11.87
N ALA A 85 -8.20 -3.77 -11.71
CA ALA A 85 -8.30 -2.82 -10.60
C ALA A 85 -9.70 -2.26 -10.22
N SER A 86 -10.70 -2.34 -11.11
CA SER A 86 -11.96 -1.63 -10.92
C SER A 86 -12.90 -2.26 -9.88
N GLU A 87 -12.79 -3.57 -9.63
CA GLU A 87 -13.77 -4.32 -8.81
C GLU A 87 -13.21 -4.82 -7.46
N ILE A 88 -12.05 -4.29 -7.06
CA ILE A 88 -11.39 -4.66 -5.81
C ILE A 88 -11.86 -3.78 -4.65
N GLU A 89 -12.21 -4.39 -3.51
CA GLU A 89 -12.44 -3.72 -2.24
C GLU A 89 -11.41 -4.15 -1.19
N PHE A 90 -10.81 -3.19 -0.48
CA PHE A 90 -9.85 -3.46 0.59
C PHE A 90 -10.51 -3.43 1.96
N THR A 91 -10.23 -4.45 2.77
CA THR A 91 -10.42 -4.39 4.22
C THR A 91 -9.09 -4.00 4.84
N TRP A 92 -9.08 -2.94 5.64
CA TRP A 92 -7.86 -2.38 6.21
C TRP A 92 -8.13 -1.82 7.61
N SER A 93 -7.07 -1.57 8.38
CA SER A 93 -7.12 -0.84 9.64
C SER A 93 -6.06 0.25 9.68
N TRP A 94 -6.28 1.24 10.56
CA TRP A 94 -5.31 2.28 10.88
C TRP A 94 -4.61 1.94 12.20
N ASP A 95 -3.29 1.87 12.16
CA ASP A 95 -2.48 1.71 13.37
C ASP A 95 -2.16 3.09 13.95
N ASP A 96 -2.04 3.18 15.28
CA ASP A 96 -1.69 4.41 15.98
C ASP A 96 -0.36 5.01 15.50
N LEU A 97 -0.23 6.33 15.60
CA LEU A 97 1.04 7.01 15.30
C LEU A 97 2.06 6.70 16.41
N ASP A 98 2.89 5.68 16.19
CA ASP A 98 3.99 5.29 17.09
C ASP A 98 5.05 6.39 17.23
N GLU A 99 5.97 6.28 18.19
CA GLU A 99 7.12 7.20 18.33
C GLU A 99 8.15 6.98 17.21
N HIS A 100 7.82 7.43 15.99
CA HIS A 100 8.76 7.43 14.86
C HIS A 100 9.50 8.78 14.76
N PRO A 101 10.80 8.80 14.44
CA PRO A 101 11.58 10.04 14.25
C PRO A 101 10.93 11.06 13.29
N ASP A 102 10.25 10.57 12.26
CA ASP A 102 9.50 11.41 11.30
C ASP A 102 8.39 12.22 11.99
N TYR A 103 7.79 11.68 13.05
CA TYR A 103 6.69 12.30 13.79
C TYR A 103 7.19 13.21 14.90
N GLU A 104 8.36 12.97 15.47
CA GLU A 104 8.92 13.80 16.56
C GLU A 104 8.97 15.29 16.19
N ASN A 105 9.22 15.59 14.90
CA ASN A 105 9.34 16.95 14.40
C ASN A 105 8.02 17.55 13.88
N MET A 106 6.90 16.80 13.93
CA MET A 106 5.59 17.29 13.49
C MET A 106 4.93 18.14 14.58
N THR A 107 4.17 19.15 14.15
CA THR A 107 3.33 19.95 15.06
C THR A 107 2.26 19.07 15.71
N LEU A 108 1.84 19.39 16.93
CA LEU A 108 0.77 18.66 17.62
C LEU A 108 -0.52 18.62 16.77
N GLN A 109 -0.81 19.71 16.06
CA GLN A 109 -1.96 19.79 15.15
C GLN A 109 -1.85 18.79 13.99
N ALA A 110 -0.67 18.64 13.39
CA ALA A 110 -0.47 17.66 12.33
C ALA A 110 -0.59 16.22 12.85
N LYS A 111 -0.08 15.93 14.06
CA LYS A 111 -0.25 14.62 14.69
C LYS A 111 -1.72 14.30 14.95
N ASP A 112 -2.44 15.24 15.55
CA ASP A 112 -3.87 15.11 15.82
C ASP A 112 -4.67 14.89 14.54
N PHE A 113 -4.33 15.62 13.47
CA PHE A 113 -4.93 15.44 12.15
C PHE A 113 -4.71 14.03 11.59
N LEU A 114 -3.48 13.50 11.70
CA LEU A 114 -3.10 12.20 11.18
C LEU A 114 -3.60 11.03 12.05
N GLN A 115 -3.81 11.26 13.35
CA GLN A 115 -4.36 10.25 14.26
C GLN A 115 -5.82 9.91 13.92
N HIS A 116 -6.57 10.89 13.38
CA HIS A 116 -7.97 10.74 12.99
C HIS A 116 -8.14 10.62 11.47
N LEU A 117 -7.12 10.09 10.78
CA LEU A 117 -7.12 10.03 9.32
C LEU A 117 -8.22 9.07 8.79
N GLU A 118 -8.58 8.04 9.57
CA GLU A 118 -9.68 7.13 9.25
C GLU A 118 -11.06 7.81 9.14
N ASP A 119 -11.28 8.91 9.87
CA ASP A 119 -12.51 9.68 9.78
C ASP A 119 -12.58 10.53 8.50
N LYS A 120 -11.46 10.64 7.79
CA LYS A 120 -11.27 11.51 6.63
C LYS A 120 -11.20 10.74 5.31
N MET A 121 -11.57 9.47 5.31
CA MET A 121 -11.40 8.56 4.16
C MET A 121 -12.08 9.03 2.88
N ASP A 122 -13.19 9.77 2.99
CA ASP A 122 -13.94 10.26 1.83
C ASP A 122 -13.60 11.73 1.50
N GLU A 123 -12.63 12.34 2.19
CA GLU A 123 -12.13 13.67 1.85
C GLU A 123 -11.16 13.62 0.67
N VAL A 124 -11.26 14.60 -0.24
CA VAL A 124 -10.34 14.72 -1.40
C VAL A 124 -8.94 15.09 -0.93
N VAL A 125 -7.97 14.24 -1.26
CA VAL A 125 -6.54 14.42 -0.97
C VAL A 125 -6.00 15.58 -1.79
N PHE A 126 -6.10 15.45 -3.11
CA PHE A 126 -5.49 16.32 -4.09
C PHE A 126 -6.50 16.68 -5.19
N PRO A 127 -6.74 17.97 -5.48
CA PRO A 127 -7.59 18.36 -6.60
C PRO A 127 -6.79 18.33 -7.90
N GLY A 128 -7.12 17.41 -8.80
CA GLY A 128 -6.43 17.23 -10.08
C GLY A 128 -6.13 15.76 -10.40
N LEU A 129 -5.30 15.55 -11.40
CA LEU A 129 -4.89 14.21 -11.85
C LEU A 129 -3.57 13.82 -11.17
N ILE A 130 -3.56 12.65 -10.55
CA ILE A 130 -2.37 12.02 -9.98
C ILE A 130 -2.16 10.64 -10.62
N ARG A 131 -0.91 10.32 -10.93
CA ARG A 131 -0.49 9.02 -11.46
C ARG A 131 0.48 8.38 -10.49
N LEU A 132 0.21 7.15 -10.08
CA LEU A 132 1.06 6.33 -9.22
C LEU A 132 1.86 5.37 -10.09
N GLU A 133 3.16 5.29 -9.88
CA GLU A 133 4.08 4.44 -10.64
C GLU A 133 5.01 3.70 -9.70
N ASN A 134 5.15 2.39 -9.87
CA ASN A 134 6.14 1.61 -9.17
C ASN A 134 7.42 1.65 -10.00
N VAL A 135 8.50 2.16 -9.43
CA VAL A 135 9.80 2.25 -10.12
C VAL A 135 10.79 1.16 -9.70
N SER A 136 10.45 0.37 -8.68
CA SER A 136 11.25 -0.80 -8.26
C SER A 136 11.06 -2.01 -9.18
N GLY A 137 9.95 -2.06 -9.91
CA GLY A 137 9.66 -3.18 -10.81
C GLY A 137 8.96 -4.33 -10.10
N GLU A 138 8.88 -5.45 -10.80
CA GLU A 138 8.26 -6.68 -10.30
C GLU A 138 9.22 -7.33 -9.28
N ASN A 139 8.67 -7.86 -8.19
CA ASN A 139 9.45 -8.65 -7.25
C ASN A 139 9.35 -10.14 -7.58
N ASP A 140 10.46 -10.69 -8.09
CA ASP A 140 10.60 -12.13 -8.39
C ASP A 140 11.12 -12.95 -7.20
N ASP A 141 11.51 -12.29 -6.10
CA ASP A 141 11.84 -13.00 -4.87
C ASP A 141 10.53 -13.52 -4.25
N HIS A 142 10.56 -14.77 -3.80
CA HIS A 142 9.44 -15.43 -3.14
C HIS A 142 9.86 -16.04 -1.80
N ARG A 143 11.07 -15.72 -1.31
CA ARG A 143 11.58 -16.27 -0.05
C ARG A 143 10.81 -15.68 1.12
N GLY A 144 10.09 -16.55 1.83
CA GLY A 144 9.21 -16.12 2.91
C GLY A 144 8.09 -15.22 2.40
N SER A 145 7.57 -15.53 1.22
CA SER A 145 6.38 -14.88 0.67
C SER A 145 5.13 -15.41 1.38
N ASP A 146 4.25 -14.51 1.81
CA ASP A 146 2.91 -14.80 2.30
C ASP A 146 1.88 -14.76 1.15
N HIS A 147 2.27 -15.29 -0.02
CA HIS A 147 1.57 -15.18 -1.31
C HIS A 147 0.08 -14.89 -1.19
N CYS A 148 -0.43 -13.92 -1.95
CA CYS A 148 -1.86 -13.81 -2.12
C CYS A 148 -2.31 -14.71 -3.30
N LEU A 149 -3.45 -15.38 -3.15
CA LEU A 149 -4.14 -16.06 -4.27
C LEU A 149 -4.71 -15.09 -5.32
N LEU A 150 -4.47 -13.80 -5.12
CA LEU A 150 -4.84 -12.70 -5.99
C LEU A 150 -3.57 -12.01 -6.47
N SER A 151 -3.34 -11.97 -7.78
CA SER A 151 -2.29 -11.12 -8.35
C SER A 151 -2.84 -9.72 -8.56
N LEU A 152 -2.16 -8.73 -7.99
CA LEU A 152 -2.44 -7.33 -8.21
C LEU A 152 -2.02 -6.94 -9.63
N PRO A 153 -2.70 -5.97 -10.27
CA PRO A 153 -2.43 -5.63 -11.67
C PRO A 153 -1.01 -5.08 -11.89
N PHE A 154 -0.37 -4.54 -10.86
CA PHE A 154 0.98 -3.98 -10.93
C PHE A 154 1.14 -2.87 -12.02
N GLU A 155 0.02 -2.24 -12.41
CA GLU A 155 -0.01 -1.18 -13.40
C GLU A 155 0.08 0.21 -12.76
N SER A 156 0.47 1.21 -13.55
CA SER A 156 0.36 2.60 -13.13
C SER A 156 -1.11 2.97 -12.92
N VAL A 157 -1.43 3.57 -11.78
CA VAL A 157 -2.79 3.95 -11.42
C VAL A 157 -2.98 5.45 -11.62
N GLU A 158 -3.95 5.84 -12.45
CA GLU A 158 -4.35 7.24 -12.62
C GLU A 158 -5.62 7.53 -11.82
N LEU A 159 -5.60 8.59 -11.01
CA LEU A 159 -6.70 9.00 -10.14
C LEU A 159 -7.03 10.48 -10.36
N GLU A 160 -8.31 10.79 -10.56
CA GLU A 160 -8.80 12.16 -10.70
C GLU A 160 -9.53 12.60 -9.44
N ASN A 161 -9.04 13.66 -8.80
CA ASN A 161 -9.56 14.19 -7.53
C ASN A 161 -9.73 13.12 -6.44
N PRO A 162 -8.74 12.25 -6.19
CA PRO A 162 -8.94 11.09 -5.33
C PRO A 162 -9.31 11.50 -3.90
N THR A 163 -10.32 10.82 -3.37
CA THR A 163 -10.52 10.68 -1.93
C THR A 163 -9.34 9.96 -1.29
N LEU A 164 -9.19 10.07 0.03
CA LEU A 164 -8.15 9.33 0.74
C LEU A 164 -8.29 7.81 0.55
N ARG A 165 -9.52 7.31 0.50
CA ARG A 165 -9.82 5.90 0.21
C ARG A 165 -9.29 5.45 -1.15
N GLU A 166 -9.58 6.23 -2.18
CA GLU A 166 -9.12 5.93 -3.54
C GLU A 166 -7.60 6.07 -3.66
N PHE A 167 -7.02 7.07 -2.99
CA PHE A 167 -5.58 7.28 -2.96
C PHE A 167 -4.86 6.12 -2.27
N LEU A 168 -5.30 5.73 -1.07
CA LEU A 168 -4.78 4.56 -0.34
C LEU A 168 -4.92 3.29 -1.17
N LYS A 169 -6.09 3.07 -1.79
CA LYS A 169 -6.29 1.94 -2.69
C LYS A 169 -5.29 1.95 -3.84
N GLY A 170 -5.07 3.09 -4.47
CA GLY A 170 -4.10 3.24 -5.55
C GLY A 170 -2.66 2.94 -5.12
N LEU A 171 -2.25 3.36 -3.92
CA LEU A 171 -0.90 3.10 -3.39
C LEU A 171 -0.63 1.60 -3.25
N PHE A 172 -1.57 0.86 -2.65
CA PHE A 172 -1.41 -0.59 -2.44
C PHE A 172 -1.63 -1.41 -3.72
N LEU A 173 -2.48 -0.97 -4.66
CA LEU A 173 -2.61 -1.61 -5.98
C LEU A 173 -1.34 -1.51 -6.84
N ASN A 174 -0.45 -0.58 -6.51
CA ASN A 174 0.80 -0.34 -7.22
C ASN A 174 1.97 -1.18 -6.67
N LYS A 175 1.75 -1.90 -5.56
CA LYS A 175 2.61 -3.00 -5.13
C LYS A 175 2.51 -4.16 -6.11
N SER A 176 3.56 -4.97 -6.25
CA SER A 176 3.65 -5.99 -7.30
C SER A 176 2.88 -7.26 -6.94
N HIS A 177 3.12 -7.81 -5.76
CA HIS A 177 2.55 -9.12 -5.37
C HIS A 177 1.91 -9.15 -3.99
N HIS A 178 2.26 -8.19 -3.13
CA HIS A 178 1.94 -8.23 -1.71
C HIS A 178 1.34 -6.91 -1.23
N PHE A 179 0.48 -6.96 -0.22
CA PHE A 179 -0.09 -5.77 0.43
C PHE A 179 0.27 -5.68 1.92
N ASP A 180 1.07 -6.61 2.43
CA ASP A 180 1.64 -6.59 3.76
C ASP A 180 2.72 -5.50 3.91
N LYS A 181 3.22 -5.38 5.14
CA LYS A 181 4.19 -4.34 5.55
C LYS A 181 5.64 -4.83 5.59
N TRP A 182 5.88 -6.13 5.51
CA TRP A 182 7.17 -6.81 5.61
C TRP A 182 7.76 -7.16 4.25
N TYR A 183 6.91 -7.41 3.27
CA TYR A 183 7.30 -7.64 1.88
C TYR A 183 6.99 -6.43 1.00
N GLU A 184 7.87 -6.14 0.04
CA GLU A 184 7.81 -4.92 -0.77
C GLU A 184 7.66 -3.66 0.11
N MET A 185 8.62 -3.47 1.00
CA MET A 185 8.57 -2.39 1.98
C MET A 185 8.73 -1.05 1.28
N TYR A 186 7.79 -0.13 1.50
CA TYR A 186 7.95 1.24 1.01
C TYR A 186 9.24 1.87 1.57
N ILE A 187 10.12 2.35 0.67
CA ILE A 187 11.35 3.06 1.02
C ILE A 187 11.13 4.56 0.89
N ASP A 188 10.71 5.01 -0.29
CA ASP A 188 10.59 6.43 -0.61
C ASP A 188 9.59 6.68 -1.75
N SER A 189 9.23 7.94 -1.95
CA SER A 189 8.46 8.40 -3.09
C SER A 189 9.04 9.67 -3.68
N ARG A 190 8.99 9.77 -5.01
CA ARG A 190 9.37 10.98 -5.74
C ARG A 190 8.16 11.59 -6.43
N ILE A 191 7.93 12.89 -6.17
CA ILE A 191 6.82 13.63 -6.78
C ILE A 191 7.31 14.49 -7.95
N ILE A 192 6.78 14.22 -9.14
CA ILE A 192 7.09 14.95 -10.38
C ILE A 192 5.83 15.67 -10.84
N GLU A 193 5.92 16.99 -10.95
CA GLU A 193 4.85 17.80 -11.53
C GLU A 193 5.07 17.98 -13.02
N ARG A 194 4.07 17.62 -13.83
CA ARG A 194 4.11 17.73 -15.28
C ARG A 194 3.54 19.07 -15.74
N PRO A 195 3.94 19.58 -16.93
CA PRO A 195 3.44 20.87 -17.44
C PRO A 195 1.92 20.93 -17.64
N ASN A 196 1.25 19.80 -17.79
CA ASN A 196 -0.22 19.71 -17.90
C ASN A 196 -0.93 19.75 -16.54
N GLY A 197 -0.22 19.96 -15.43
CA GLY A 197 -0.77 19.98 -14.08
C GLY A 197 -0.95 18.62 -13.43
N MET A 198 -0.61 17.52 -14.13
CA MET A 198 -0.62 16.17 -13.55
C MET A 198 0.56 15.99 -12.58
N TRP A 199 0.29 15.32 -11.47
CA TRP A 199 1.33 14.87 -10.55
C TRP A 199 1.63 13.40 -10.78
N VAL A 200 2.90 13.04 -10.86
CA VAL A 200 3.37 11.66 -10.93
C VAL A 200 4.08 11.34 -9.62
N VAL A 201 3.59 10.33 -8.92
CA VAL A 201 4.18 9.76 -7.71
C VAL A 201 4.89 8.49 -8.10
N GLN A 202 6.21 8.51 -8.05
CA GLN A 202 7.03 7.33 -8.25
C GLN A 202 7.29 6.71 -6.88
N LEU A 203 6.85 5.48 -6.67
CA LEU A 203 6.97 4.71 -5.44
C LEU A 203 8.15 3.75 -5.56
N GLU A 204 9.02 3.78 -4.56
CA GLU A 204 10.18 2.91 -4.44
C GLU A 204 9.96 1.94 -3.28
N PHE A 205 10.11 0.66 -3.58
CA PHE A 205 9.95 -0.46 -2.65
C PHE A 205 11.25 -1.26 -2.53
N ASP A 206 11.51 -1.74 -1.32
CA ASP A 206 12.52 -2.77 -1.05
C ASP A 206 11.89 -4.13 -1.27
N HIS A 207 12.46 -4.92 -2.17
CA HIS A 207 11.98 -6.25 -2.50
C HIS A 207 12.47 -7.34 -1.53
N GLY A 208 13.24 -6.94 -0.51
CA GLY A 208 13.82 -7.88 0.44
C GLY A 208 14.95 -8.71 -0.20
N SER A 209 15.69 -9.43 0.65
CA SER A 209 16.81 -10.28 0.24
C SER A 209 16.96 -11.48 1.15
#